data_AF-A0A7V5L2N5-F1
#
_entry.id   AF-A0A7V5L2N5-F1
#
_cell.length_a   1.000
_cell.length_b   1.000
_cell.length_c   1.000
_cell.angle_alpha   90.00
_cell.angle_beta   90.00
_cell.angle_gamma   90.00
#
_symmetry.space_group_name_H-M   'P 1'
#
loop_
_entity.id
_entity.type
_entity.pdbx_description
1 polymer ?
#
loop_
_entity_poly.entity_id
_entity_poly.type
_entity_poly.pdbx_seq_one_letter_code
_entity_poly.pdbx_strand_id
1 'polypeptide(L)' 'PYSPELNLIEILWREMKYRWFDLNAFASFEKLKKHVQKLLDGFGMEYDINFS' A
#
# COMPACT_ATOMS: atom_id res chain seq x y z
N PRO A 1 -18.05 -0.37 17.24
CA PRO A 1 -16.75 -1.06 17.49
C PRO A 1 -15.90 -0.87 16.24
N TYR A 2 -14.65 -0.43 16.38
CA TYR A 2 -13.76 -0.24 15.23
C TYR A 2 -13.09 -1.58 14.93
N SER A 3 -13.35 -2.14 13.74
CA SER A 3 -12.74 -3.39 13.27
C SER A 3 -11.66 -3.05 12.25
N PRO A 4 -10.39 -2.91 12.67
CA PRO A 4 -9.29 -2.48 11.80
C PRO A 4 -9.09 -3.41 10.60
N GLU A 5 -9.45 -4.68 10.73
CA GLU A 5 -9.41 -5.68 9.65
C GLU A 5 -10.40 -5.42 8.49
N LEU A 6 -11.41 -4.57 8.70
CA LEU A 6 -12.41 -4.19 7.70
C LEU A 6 -12.18 -2.78 7.13
N ASN A 7 -11.16 -2.07 7.62
CA ASN A 7 -10.84 -0.76 7.08
C ASN A 7 -10.10 -0.90 5.75
N LEU A 8 -10.67 -0.30 4.71
CA LEU A 8 -10.11 -0.30 3.36
C LEU A 8 -8.66 0.21 3.34
N ILE A 9 -8.33 1.20 4.17
CA ILE A 9 -6.96 1.73 4.27
C ILE A 9 -5.98 0.73 4.88
N GLU A 10 -6.42 -0.10 5.84
CA GLU A 10 -5.58 -1.13 6.45
C GLU A 10 -5.34 -2.29 5.48
N ILE A 11 -6.36 -2.67 4.70
CA ILE A 11 -6.23 -3.67 3.62
C ILE A 11 -5.27 -3.16 2.55
N LEU A 12 -5.45 -1.91 2.11
CA LEU A 12 -4.54 -1.25 1.16
C LEU A 12 -3.11 -1.26 1.70
N TRP A 13 -2.90 -0.85 2.94
CA TRP A 13 -1.57 -0.82 3.56
C TRP A 13 -0.94 -2.21 3.69
N ARG A 14 -1.75 -3.25 3.92
CA ARG A 14 -1.27 -4.64 3.95
C ARG A 14 -0.76 -5.07 2.57
N GLU A 15 -1.54 -4.85 1.51
CA GLU A 15 -1.13 -5.20 0.15
C GLU A 15 0.13 -4.41 -0.29
N MET A 16 0.19 -3.12 0.05
CA MET A 16 1.39 -2.29 -0.17
C MET A 16 2.62 -2.89 0.50
N LYS A 17 2.53 -3.25 1.79
CA LYS A 17 3.67 -3.77 2.54
C LYS A 17 4.14 -5.14 2.08
N TYR A 18 3.22 -6.06 1.80
CA TYR A 18 3.56 -7.48 1.60
C TYR A 18 3.63 -7.91 0.14
N ARG A 19 2.96 -7.21 -0.77
CA ARG A 19 2.93 -7.59 -2.19
C ARG A 19 3.67 -6.62 -3.10
N TRP A 20 3.56 -5.32 -2.84
CA TRP A 20 3.99 -4.31 -3.82
C TRP A 20 5.30 -3.62 -3.48
N PHE A 21 5.64 -3.52 -2.20
CA PHE A 21 6.91 -2.92 -1.79
C PHE A 21 8.03 -3.95 -1.85
N ASP A 22 9.09 -3.58 -2.56
CA ASP A 22 10.38 -4.24 -2.41
C ASP A 22 10.95 -3.95 -1.02
N LEU A 23 11.76 -4.86 -0.46
CA LEU A 23 12.42 -4.67 0.84
C LEU A 23 13.25 -3.38 0.88
N ASN A 24 13.77 -2.93 -0.27
CA ASN A 24 14.50 -1.68 -0.39
C ASN A 24 13.62 -0.42 -0.19
N ALA A 25 12.30 -0.52 -0.32
CA ALA A 25 11.38 0.59 -0.05
C ALA A 25 11.43 1.02 1.43
N PHE A 26 11.75 0.09 2.34
CA PHE A 26 11.86 0.35 3.78
C PHE A 26 13.25 0.84 4.22
N ALA A 27 14.21 0.94 3.30
CA ALA A 27 15.57 1.33 3.63
C ALA A 27 15.70 2.79 4.11
N SER A 28 14.73 3.65 3.79
CA SER A 28 14.68 5.04 4.27
C SER A 28 13.26 5.60 4.17
N PHE A 29 12.91 6.56 5.03
CA PHE A 29 11.61 7.23 4.97
C PHE A 29 11.34 7.89 3.60
N GLU A 30 12.36 8.47 2.98
CA GLU A 30 12.24 9.12 1.66
C GLU A 30 11.91 8.09 0.56
N LYS A 31 12.56 6.92 0.59
CA LYS A 31 12.26 5.81 -0.32
C LYS A 31 10.86 5.27 -0.12
N LEU A 32 10.43 5.12 1.14
CA LEU A 32 9.09 4.68 1.50
C LEU A 32 8.05 5.66 0.94
N LYS A 33 8.22 6.96 1.20
CA LYS A 33 7.34 8.02 0.70
C LYS A 33 7.26 8.00 -0.83
N LYS A 34 8.39 7.82 -1.52
CA LYS A 34 8.42 7.75 -3.00
C LYS A 34 7.67 6.52 -3.53
N HIS A 35 7.81 5.36 -2.89
CA HIS A 35 7.08 4.14 -3.28
C HIS A 35 5.58 4.28 -3.00
N VAL A 36 5.20 4.82 -1.84
CA VAL A 36 3.80 5.13 -1.51
C VAL A 36 3.21 6.07 -2.55
N GLN A 37 3.89 7.17 -2.87
CA GLN A 37 3.42 8.15 -3.86
C GLN A 37 3.23 7.51 -5.23
N LYS A 38 4.24 6.76 -5.72
CA LYS A 38 4.15 6.06 -7.01
C LYS A 38 2.97 5.10 -7.06
N LEU A 39 2.72 4.40 -5.95
CA LEU A 39 1.63 3.44 -5.88
C LEU A 39 0.28 4.14 -5.89
N LEU A 40 0.13 5.22 -5.12
CA LEU A 40 -1.09 6.03 -5.11
C LEU A 40 -1.37 6.67 -6.47
N ASP A 41 -0.33 7.15 -7.18
CA ASP A 41 -0.45 7.69 -8.55
C ASP A 41 -0.90 6.61 -9.56
N GLY A 42 -0.47 5.36 -9.39
CA GLY A 42 -0.85 4.24 -10.26
C GLY A 42 -2.07 3.43 -9.77
N PHE A 43 -2.67 3.81 -8.65
CA PHE A 43 -3.77 3.07 -8.03
C PHE A 43 -5.04 3.19 -8.88
N GLY A 44 -5.68 2.06 -9.20
CA GLY A 44 -6.82 2.00 -10.14
C GLY A 44 -6.42 1.88 -11.62
N MET A 45 -5.12 1.86 -11.94
CA MET A 45 -4.61 1.51 -13.28
C MET A 45 -3.64 0.33 -13.24
N GLU A 46 -2.49 0.50 -12.58
CA GLU A 46 -1.44 -0.54 -12.48
C GLU A 46 -1.57 -1.38 -11.20
N TYR A 47 -2.19 -0.82 -10.17
CA TYR A 47 -2.42 -1.48 -8.88
C TYR A 47 -3.92 -1.53 -8.59
N ASP A 48 -4.46 -2.74 -8.54
CA ASP A 48 -5.86 -3.00 -8.19
C ASP A 48 -5.93 -3.90 -6.94
N ILE A 49 -6.85 -3.59 -6.03
CA ILE A 49 -7.18 -4.44 -4.89
C ILE A 49 -8.64 -4.78 -4.98
N ASN A 50 -8.93 -6.07 -5.06
CA ASN A 50 -10.27 -6.55 -4.88
C ASN A 50 -10.59 -6.55 -3.37
N PHE A 51 -11.46 -5.62 -2.95
CA PHE A 51 -11.96 -5.52 -1.57
C PHE A 51 -13.24 -6.34 -1.34
N SER A 52 -13.68 -7.14 -2.32
CA SER A 52 -14.97 -7.85 -2.30
C SER A 52 -14.92 -9.22 -1.64
#